data_AF-N6VDD7-F1
#
_entry.id   AF-N6VDD7-F1
#
_cell.length_a   1.000
_cell.length_b   1.000
_cell.length_c   1.000
_cell.angle_alpha   90.00
_cell.angle_beta   90.00
_cell.angle_gamma   90.00
#
_symmetry.space_group_name_H-M   'P 1'
#
loop_
_entity.id
_entity.type
_entity.pdbx_description
1 polymer ?
#
loop_
_entity_poly.entity_id
_entity_poly.type
_entity_poly.pdbx_seq_one_letter_code
_entity_poly.pdbx_strand_id
1 'polypeptide(L)'
;MRFFVATLLATASLLAPVAGFAESADVEATIKKVDTKNFSITLDDGKNYQVPEDFDFNGLQAGVKVVVFYTEVDGKRVVNDLDIVQ
;
A
#
# COMPACT_ATOMS: atom_id res chain seq x y z
N MET A 1 -28.90 27.44 -28.44
CA MET A 1 -28.36 26.07 -28.22
C MET A 1 -26.94 26.00 -27.65
N ARG A 2 -26.09 27.04 -27.69
CA ARG A 2 -24.70 26.98 -27.17
C ARG A 2 -24.58 27.17 -25.64
N PHE A 3 -25.54 27.83 -25.01
CA PHE A 3 -25.52 28.11 -23.55
C PHE A 3 -25.92 26.92 -22.66
N PHE A 4 -26.63 25.91 -23.20
CA PHE A 4 -27.05 24.74 -22.43
C PHE A 4 -25.94 23.69 -22.26
N VAL A 5 -24.96 23.66 -23.15
CA VAL A 5 -23.84 22.71 -23.09
C VAL A 5 -22.83 23.11 -22.01
N ALA A 6 -22.59 24.41 -21.83
CA ALA A 6 -21.63 24.92 -20.85
C ALA A 6 -22.07 24.66 -19.39
N THR A 7 -23.36 24.74 -19.09
CA THR A 7 -23.89 24.44 -17.75
C THR A 7 -23.89 22.95 -17.42
N LEU A 8 -24.09 22.06 -18.40
CA LEU A 8 -24.05 20.61 -18.19
C LEU A 8 -22.64 20.11 -17.81
N LEU A 9 -21.60 20.66 -18.43
CA LEU A 9 -20.20 20.34 -18.13
C LEU A 9 -19.77 20.82 -16.73
N ALA A 10 -20.31 21.93 -16.23
CA ALA A 10 -20.00 22.47 -14.91
C ALA A 10 -20.57 21.62 -13.75
N THR A 11 -21.63 20.84 -14.00
CA THR A 11 -22.21 19.93 -12.99
C THR A 11 -21.56 18.55 -12.95
N ALA A 12 -20.88 18.14 -14.02
CA ALA A 12 -20.26 16.80 -14.11
C ALA A 12 -19.02 16.65 -13.21
N SER A 13 -18.31 17.74 -12.90
CA SER A 13 -17.12 17.72 -12.05
C SER A 13 -17.41 17.50 -10.56
N LEU A 14 -18.65 17.66 -10.12
CA LEU A 14 -19.07 17.42 -8.73
C LEU A 14 -19.42 15.96 -8.44
N LEU A 15 -19.61 15.16 -9.49
CA LEU A 15 -19.96 13.73 -9.43
C LEU A 15 -18.84 12.81 -9.89
N ALA A 16 -17.66 13.37 -10.23
CA ALA A 16 -16.50 12.54 -10.46
C ALA A 16 -16.16 11.88 -9.11
N PRO A 17 -16.29 10.54 -8.97
CA PRO A 17 -15.73 9.90 -7.80
C PRO A 17 -14.26 10.30 -7.76
N VAL A 18 -13.83 10.85 -6.63
CA VAL A 18 -12.40 10.97 -6.34
C VAL A 18 -11.93 9.53 -6.31
N ALA A 19 -11.48 9.02 -7.47
CA ALA A 19 -10.87 7.72 -7.56
C ALA A 19 -9.72 7.80 -6.57
N GLY A 20 -9.85 7.09 -5.44
CA GLY A 20 -8.81 6.99 -4.45
C GLY A 20 -7.61 6.43 -5.19
N PHE A 21 -6.63 7.30 -5.46
CA PHE A 21 -5.39 6.88 -6.06
C PHE A 21 -4.79 5.86 -5.07
N ALA A 22 -4.61 4.63 -5.54
CA ALA A 22 -3.81 3.66 -4.83
C ALA A 22 -2.37 4.16 -4.92
N GLU A 23 -2.02 5.09 -4.02
CA GLU A 23 -0.68 5.65 -3.97
C GLU A 23 0.27 4.57 -3.44
N SER A 24 1.28 4.27 -4.24
CA SER A 24 2.41 3.47 -3.80
C SER A 24 3.27 4.31 -2.88
N ALA A 25 3.60 3.79 -1.70
CA ALA A 25 4.46 4.41 -0.72
C ALA A 25 5.58 3.45 -0.31
N ASP A 26 6.66 4.00 0.23
CA ASP A 26 7.77 3.24 0.81
C ASP A 26 7.99 3.60 2.28
N VAL A 27 8.52 2.65 3.03
CA VAL A 27 8.90 2.85 4.43
C VAL A 27 10.14 2.04 4.76
N GLU A 28 11.14 2.71 5.36
CA GLU A 28 12.29 2.04 5.98
C GLU A 28 11.98 1.78 7.46
N ALA A 29 12.02 0.51 7.87
CA ALA A 29 11.60 0.09 9.20
C ALA A 29 12.27 -1.21 9.63
N THR A 30 12.14 -1.57 10.91
CA THR A 30 12.66 -2.82 11.47
C THR A 30 11.55 -3.86 11.59
N ILE A 31 11.78 -5.09 11.13
CA ILE A 31 10.83 -6.19 11.31
C ILE A 31 10.67 -6.49 12.81
N LYS A 32 9.43 -6.51 13.28
CA LYS A 32 9.07 -6.93 14.65
C LYS A 32 8.56 -8.35 14.68
N LYS A 33 7.78 -8.75 13.68
CA LYS A 33 7.18 -10.08 13.60
C LYS A 33 6.99 -10.48 12.15
N VAL A 34 7.27 -11.75 11.86
CA VAL A 34 6.92 -12.41 10.60
C VAL A 34 5.84 -13.45 10.90
N ASP A 35 4.73 -13.37 10.18
CA ASP A 35 3.61 -14.31 10.28
C ASP A 35 3.39 -15.01 8.93
N THR A 36 4.07 -16.14 8.75
CA THR A 36 3.99 -16.95 7.53
C THR A 36 2.64 -17.66 7.36
N LYS A 37 1.83 -17.76 8.43
CA LYS A 37 0.50 -18.38 8.36
C LYS A 37 -0.54 -17.42 7.80
N ASN A 38 -0.41 -16.14 8.13
CA ASN A 38 -1.31 -15.08 7.70
C ASN A 38 -0.74 -14.23 6.55
N PHE A 39 0.40 -14.63 5.99
CA PHE A 39 1.13 -13.92 4.93
C PHE A 39 1.33 -12.44 5.25
N SER A 40 1.85 -12.15 6.46
CA SER A 40 2.00 -10.77 6.89
C SER A 40 3.25 -10.49 7.72
N ILE A 41 3.72 -9.24 7.66
CA ILE A 41 4.89 -8.75 8.36
C ILE A 41 4.48 -7.54 9.21
N THR A 42 4.84 -7.55 10.49
CA THR A 42 4.66 -6.41 11.38
C THR A 42 5.99 -5.67 11.52
N LEU A 43 5.99 -4.37 11.27
CA LEU A 43 7.18 -3.50 11.40
C LEU A 43 7.16 -2.73 12.73
N ASP A 44 8.26 -2.05 13.05
CA ASP A 44 8.45 -1.28 14.28
C ASP A 44 7.63 0.02 14.32
N ASP A 45 7.08 0.45 13.19
CA ASP A 45 6.06 1.47 13.08
C ASP A 45 4.68 1.03 13.65
N GLY A 46 4.56 -0.24 14.06
CA GLY A 46 3.35 -0.83 14.61
C GLY A 46 2.29 -1.23 13.57
N LYS A 47 2.59 -1.11 12.28
CA LYS A 47 1.69 -1.46 11.17
C LYS A 47 1.97 -2.87 10.67
N ASN A 48 0.96 -3.42 10.02
CA ASN A 48 1.01 -4.74 9.41
C ASN A 48 0.96 -4.61 7.88
N TYR A 49 1.79 -5.39 7.21
CA TYR A 49 2.00 -5.38 5.76
C TYR A 49 1.67 -6.78 5.23
N GLN A 50 0.71 -6.86 4.31
CA GLN A 50 0.26 -8.08 3.68
C GLN A 50 1.21 -8.40 2.52
N VAL A 51 1.74 -9.61 2.49
CA VAL A 51 2.52 -10.12 1.37
C VAL A 51 1.70 -11.14 0.56
N PRO A 52 2.05 -11.39 -0.72
CA PRO A 52 1.45 -12.47 -1.50
C PRO A 52 1.64 -13.85 -0.86
N GLU A 53 0.79 -14.82 -1.24
CA GLU A 53 0.88 -16.20 -0.73
C GLU A 53 2.19 -16.90 -1.11
N ASP A 54 2.73 -16.57 -2.29
CA ASP A 54 3.99 -17.12 -2.81
C ASP A 54 5.23 -16.33 -2.37
N PHE A 55 5.10 -15.43 -1.37
CA PHE A 55 6.19 -14.59 -0.92
C PHE A 55 7.28 -15.39 -0.18
N ASP A 56 8.55 -15.14 -0.54
CA ASP A 56 9.68 -15.76 0.14
C ASP A 56 10.06 -14.98 1.42
N PHE A 57 9.98 -15.65 2.56
CA PHE A 57 10.34 -15.09 3.86
C PHE A 57 11.81 -15.35 4.25
N ASN A 58 12.62 -15.93 3.36
CA ASN A 58 14.02 -16.22 3.64
C ASN A 58 14.79 -14.95 4.02
N GLY A 59 15.54 -15.03 5.12
CA GLY A 59 16.31 -13.90 5.64
C GLY A 59 15.47 -12.84 6.39
N LEU A 60 14.14 -12.97 6.43
CA LEU A 60 13.26 -12.06 7.15
C LEU A 60 12.97 -12.61 8.55
N GLN A 61 13.44 -11.89 9.56
CA GLN A 61 13.19 -12.20 10.96
C GLN A 61 13.16 -10.92 11.78
N ALA A 62 12.69 -11.03 13.04
CA ALA A 62 12.66 -9.89 13.93
C ALA A 62 14.07 -9.27 14.10
N GLY A 63 14.16 -7.95 14.01
CA GLY A 63 15.41 -7.19 14.09
C GLY A 63 16.09 -6.91 12.74
N VAL A 64 15.62 -7.49 11.64
CA VAL A 64 16.11 -7.16 10.29
C VAL A 64 15.53 -5.83 9.83
N LYS A 65 16.39 -4.94 9.33
CA LYS A 65 15.99 -3.65 8.78
C LYS A 65 15.66 -3.79 7.30
N VAL A 66 14.54 -3.24 6.88
CA VAL A 66 13.99 -3.40 5.52
C VAL A 66 13.44 -2.09 4.99
N VAL A 67 13.41 -1.95 3.67
CA VAL A 67 12.59 -0.97 2.95
C VAL A 67 11.42 -1.72 2.33
N VAL A 68 10.20 -1.31 2.66
CA VAL A 68 8.97 -1.94 2.17
C VAL A 68 8.28 -0.98 1.22
N PHE A 69 8.12 -1.40 -0.04
CA PHE A 69 7.30 -0.71 -1.03
C PHE A 69 5.92 -1.33 -1.02
N TYR A 70 4.88 -0.53 -0.79
CA TYR A 70 3.52 -1.03 -0.63
C TYR A 70 2.49 -0.13 -1.30
N THR A 71 1.32 -0.68 -1.58
CA THR A 71 0.15 0.03 -2.03
C THR A 71 -0.94 -0.12 -0.99
N GLU A 72 -1.66 0.96 -0.67
CA GLU A 72 -2.87 0.84 0.15
C GLU A 72 -4.07 0.44 -0.71
N VAL A 73 -4.62 -0.75 -0.43
CA VAL A 73 -5.80 -1.30 -1.10
C VAL A 73 -6.84 -1.59 -0.03
N ASP A 74 -8.00 -0.93 -0.08
CA ASP A 74 -9.08 -1.06 0.91
C ASP A 74 -8.61 -0.89 2.37
N GLY A 75 -7.65 0.02 2.60
CA GLY A 75 -7.07 0.29 3.92
C GLY A 75 -6.04 -0.75 4.40
N LYS A 76 -5.70 -1.74 3.57
CA LYS A 76 -4.63 -2.72 3.82
C LYS A 76 -3.37 -2.32 3.06
N ARG A 77 -2.22 -2.50 3.70
CA ARG A 77 -0.91 -2.29 3.06
C ARG A 77 -0.50 -3.57 2.37
N VAL A 78 -0.57 -3.60 1.04
CA VAL A 78 -0.15 -4.74 0.23
C VAL A 78 1.26 -4.47 -0.26
N VAL A 79 2.20 -5.34 0.10
CA VAL A 79 3.60 -5.23 -0.29
C VAL A 79 3.71 -5.48 -1.80
N ASN A 80 4.31 -4.52 -2.48
CA ASN A 80 4.70 -4.63 -3.89
C ASN A 80 6.11 -5.23 -3.98
N ASP A 81 7.02 -4.74 -3.13
CA ASP A 81 8.42 -5.15 -3.09
C ASP A 81 9.03 -4.92 -1.69
N LEU A 82 10.10 -5.65 -1.38
CA LEU A 82 10.79 -5.56 -0.08
C LEU A 82 12.29 -5.78 -0.25
N ASP A 83 13.07 -4.82 0.22
CA ASP A 83 14.53 -4.89 0.24
C ASP A 83 15.07 -4.96 1.68
N ILE A 84 16.11 -5.77 1.89
CA ILE A 84 16.86 -5.79 3.16
C ILE A 84 17.91 -4.69 3.10
N VAL A 85 17.91 -3.83 4.12
CA VAL A 85 18.95 -2.80 4.29
C VAL A 85 20.20 -3.47 4.86
N GLN A 86 21.30 -3.41 4.12
CA GLN A 86 22.61 -3.91 4.55
C GLN A 86 23.34 -2.95 5.49
#